data_AF-A0A967YLH1-F1
#
_entry.id   AF-A0A967YLH1-F1
#
_cell.length_a   1.000
_cell.length_b   1.000
_cell.length_c   1.000
_cell.angle_alpha   90.00
_cell.angle_beta   90.00
_cell.angle_gamma   90.00
#
_symmetry.space_group_name_H-M   'P 1'
#
loop_
_entity.id
_entity.type
_entity.pdbx_description
1 polymer ?
#
loop_
_entity_poly.entity_id
_entity_poly.type
_entity_poly.pdbx_seq_one_letter_code
_entity_poly.pdbx_strand_id
1 'polypeptide(L)'
;MDWEKHFKKYVWDDDKTPYFTPVTSLNRRQASNEIYVYALFMGTLFCVVALLANTGALPHGRSFGVALYAFSMVCAAVILGCTKHCLAAWYCALAPIAVLVYFYVFGFHPNWGAVDHVVIFLFVMLWLRYSWRVIGIGKRFEEMPEAGNGKQSNDR
;
A
#
# COMPACT_ATOMS: atom_id res chain seq x y z
N MET A 1 -7.05 20.35 22.97
CA MET A 1 -7.26 19.44 21.81
C MET A 1 -6.39 18.23 22.05
N ASP A 2 -6.96 17.12 22.54
CA ASP A 2 -6.22 15.91 22.93
C ASP A 2 -5.91 15.04 21.70
N TRP A 3 -4.96 15.50 20.89
CA TRP A 3 -4.48 14.81 19.69
C TRP A 3 -4.12 13.33 19.96
N GLU A 4 -3.52 13.04 21.11
CA GLU A 4 -3.11 11.70 21.51
C GLU A 4 -4.30 10.74 21.70
N LYS A 5 -5.41 11.25 22.24
CA LYS A 5 -6.64 10.49 22.44
C LYS A 5 -7.32 10.18 21.10
N HIS A 6 -7.28 11.13 20.17
CA HIS A 6 -7.79 10.93 18.81
C HIS A 6 -6.91 9.97 18.01
N PHE A 7 -5.59 10.05 18.12
CA PHE A 7 -4.66 9.15 17.45
C PHE A 7 -4.81 7.72 17.97
N LYS A 8 -4.82 7.53 19.29
CA LYS A 8 -5.01 6.20 19.90
C LYS A 8 -6.37 5.61 19.54
N LYS A 9 -7.43 6.43 19.58
CA LYS A 9 -8.76 6.00 19.15
C LYS A 9 -8.76 5.59 17.67
N TYR A 10 -8.04 6.30 16.80
CA TYR A 10 -8.02 6.00 15.37
C TYR A 10 -7.16 4.78 15.01
N VAL A 11 -6.02 4.58 15.68
CA VAL A 11 -5.10 3.45 15.44
C VAL A 11 -5.66 2.13 15.97
N TRP A 12 -6.43 2.17 17.07
CA TRP A 12 -7.05 1.00 17.69
C TRP A 12 -8.53 0.79 17.31
N ASP A 13 -9.05 1.55 16.34
CA ASP A 13 -10.41 1.35 15.84
C ASP A 13 -10.40 0.21 14.83
N ASP A 14 -10.72 -1.00 15.28
CA ASP A 14 -10.74 -2.18 14.41
C ASP A 14 -11.66 -2.00 13.20
N ASP A 15 -12.71 -1.18 13.27
CA ASP A 15 -13.61 -0.91 12.14
C ASP A 15 -12.96 -0.02 11.06
N LYS A 16 -12.03 0.87 11.45
CA LYS A 16 -11.34 1.80 10.52
C LYS A 16 -9.93 1.37 10.15
N THR A 17 -9.21 0.70 11.04
CA THR A 17 -7.78 0.35 10.89
C THR A 17 -7.50 -1.10 11.32
N PRO A 18 -7.98 -2.11 10.57
CA PRO A 18 -7.88 -3.52 10.92
C PRO A 18 -6.48 -4.08 10.57
N TYR A 19 -5.40 -3.41 10.97
CA TYR A 19 -4.05 -3.83 10.58
C TYR A 19 -3.57 -5.09 11.32
N PHE A 20 -4.14 -5.36 12.50
CA PHE A 20 -3.79 -6.51 13.34
C PHE A 20 -4.78 -7.68 13.25
N THR A 21 -5.90 -7.50 12.54
CA THR A 21 -6.88 -8.59 12.35
C THR A 21 -6.46 -9.50 11.20
N PRO A 22 -6.55 -10.84 11.35
CA PRO A 22 -6.22 -11.76 10.27
C PRO A 22 -7.21 -11.61 9.11
N VAL A 23 -6.71 -11.79 7.88
CA VAL A 23 -7.51 -11.65 6.63
C VAL A 23 -8.76 -12.53 6.62
N THR A 24 -8.76 -13.64 7.36
CA THR A 24 -9.88 -14.59 7.49
C THR A 24 -11.05 -14.06 8.30
N SER A 25 -10.83 -13.10 9.20
CA SER A 25 -11.86 -12.53 10.08
C SER A 25 -12.28 -11.12 9.67
N LEU A 26 -11.86 -10.68 8.48
CA LEU A 26 -12.01 -9.31 8.01
C LEU A 26 -13.38 -9.12 7.38
N ASN A 27 -14.04 -8.03 7.76
CA ASN A 27 -15.33 -7.63 7.20
C ASN A 27 -15.13 -6.90 5.86
N ARG A 28 -16.10 -6.94 4.93
CA ARG A 28 -15.96 -6.32 3.60
C ARG A 28 -15.63 -4.83 3.65
N ARG A 29 -16.19 -4.11 4.64
CA ARG A 29 -15.95 -2.67 4.86
C ARG A 29 -14.54 -2.38 5.39
N GLN A 30 -14.07 -3.20 6.32
CA GLN A 30 -12.71 -3.14 6.86
C GLN A 30 -11.67 -3.41 5.76
N ALA A 31 -11.90 -4.45 4.94
CA ALA A 31 -11.06 -4.78 3.78
C ALA A 31 -11.01 -3.65 2.76
N SER A 32 -12.16 -3.01 2.47
CA SER A 32 -12.22 -1.87 1.56
C SER A 32 -11.42 -0.67 2.07
N ASN A 33 -11.49 -0.36 3.36
CA ASN A 33 -10.71 0.73 3.95
C ASN A 33 -9.20 0.44 3.88
N GLU A 34 -8.79 -0.79 4.17
CA GLU A 34 -7.39 -1.18 4.10
C GLU A 34 -6.82 -1.08 2.68
N ILE A 35 -7.55 -1.58 1.67
CA ILE A 35 -7.18 -1.45 0.26
C ILE A 35 -7.09 0.03 -0.14
N TYR A 36 -8.02 0.86 0.32
CA TYR A 36 -8.02 2.29 0.02
C TYR A 36 -6.80 3.01 0.61
N VAL A 37 -6.46 2.74 1.87
CA VAL A 37 -5.25 3.32 2.50
C VAL A 37 -3.99 2.85 1.80
N TYR A 38 -3.91 1.57 1.44
CA TYR A 38 -2.78 1.04 0.67
C TYR A 38 -2.68 1.72 -0.71
N ALA A 39 -3.80 1.87 -1.43
CA ALA A 39 -3.85 2.57 -2.71
C ALA A 39 -3.40 4.04 -2.58
N LEU A 40 -3.81 4.74 -1.52
CA LEU A 40 -3.34 6.10 -1.25
C LEU A 40 -1.82 6.13 -0.99
N PHE A 41 -1.32 5.24 -0.14
CA PHE A 41 0.11 5.15 0.14
C PHE A 41 0.92 4.90 -1.15
N MET A 42 0.50 3.94 -1.95
CA MET A 42 1.10 3.62 -3.25
C MET A 42 1.05 4.81 -4.22
N GLY A 43 -0.13 5.43 -4.35
CA GLY A 43 -0.34 6.57 -5.24
C GLY A 43 0.53 7.77 -4.86
N THR A 44 0.60 8.11 -3.57
CA THR A 44 1.44 9.20 -3.07
C THR A 44 2.93 8.90 -3.29
N LEU A 45 3.38 7.69 -2.94
CA LEU A 45 4.79 7.30 -3.08
C LEU A 45 5.25 7.35 -4.54
N PHE A 46 4.50 6.75 -5.46
CA PHE A 46 4.85 6.74 -6.88
C PHE A 46 4.62 8.07 -7.58
N CYS A 47 3.69 8.91 -7.11
CA CYS A 47 3.53 10.28 -7.60
C CYS A 47 4.79 11.11 -7.31
N VAL A 48 5.32 11.03 -6.08
CA VAL A 48 6.58 11.68 -5.73
C VAL A 48 7.73 11.16 -6.59
N VAL A 49 7.84 9.84 -6.78
CA VAL A 49 8.86 9.24 -7.66
C VAL A 49 8.74 9.75 -9.10
N ALA A 50 7.53 9.84 -9.66
CA ALA A 50 7.31 10.35 -11.02
C ALA A 50 7.78 11.81 -11.16
N LEU A 51 7.49 12.66 -10.17
CA LEU A 51 7.93 14.05 -10.14
C LEU A 51 9.46 14.17 -10.02
N LEU A 52 10.07 13.39 -9.14
CA LEU A 52 11.53 13.35 -8.97
C LEU A 52 12.23 12.83 -10.24
N ALA A 53 11.64 11.82 -10.90
CA ALA A 53 12.14 11.30 -12.16
C ALA A 53 12.08 12.31 -13.29
N ASN A 54 11.06 13.18 -13.32
CA ASN A 54 10.92 14.20 -14.37
C ASN A 54 11.78 15.45 -14.10
N THR A 55 12.00 15.80 -12.84
CA THR A 55 12.88 16.91 -12.44
C THR A 55 14.37 16.56 -12.51
N GLY A 56 14.70 15.26 -12.61
CA GLY A 56 16.09 14.80 -12.64
C GLY A 56 16.78 14.85 -11.27
N ALA A 57 16.01 15.06 -10.20
CA ALA A 57 16.51 15.07 -8.82
C ALA A 57 16.82 13.66 -8.27
N LEU A 58 16.56 12.61 -9.05
CA LEU A 58 17.01 11.25 -8.74
C LEU A 58 18.53 11.15 -8.86
N PRO A 59 19.19 10.28 -8.06
CA PRO A 59 20.65 10.13 -8.11
C PRO A 59 21.21 9.78 -9.49
N HIS A 60 20.41 9.06 -10.30
CA HIS A 60 20.78 8.61 -11.64
C HIS A 60 20.31 9.57 -12.73
N GLY A 61 19.85 10.77 -12.36
CA GLY A 61 19.35 11.80 -13.26
C GLY A 61 17.97 11.50 -13.83
N ARG A 62 17.65 12.18 -14.93
CA ARG A 62 16.34 12.10 -15.58
C ARG A 62 16.19 10.80 -16.36
N SER A 63 15.27 9.93 -15.94
CA SER A 63 14.97 8.67 -16.64
C SER A 63 13.50 8.61 -17.03
N PHE A 64 13.25 8.65 -18.34
CA PHE A 64 11.90 8.58 -18.88
C PHE A 64 11.21 7.23 -18.57
N GLY A 65 11.97 6.12 -18.57
CA GLY A 65 11.43 4.81 -18.24
C GLY A 65 10.93 4.71 -16.81
N VAL A 66 11.67 5.28 -15.85
CA VAL A 66 11.26 5.31 -14.43
C VAL A 66 10.02 6.18 -14.24
N ALA A 67 9.94 7.32 -14.93
CA ALA A 67 8.77 8.20 -14.87
C ALA A 67 7.51 7.52 -15.43
N LEU A 68 7.60 6.82 -16.57
CA LEU A 68 6.48 6.08 -17.15
C LEU A 68 6.01 4.94 -16.25
N TYR A 69 6.94 4.19 -15.67
CA TYR A 69 6.60 3.11 -14.73
C TYR A 69 5.95 3.67 -13.46
N ALA A 70 6.49 4.75 -12.89
CA ALA A 70 5.89 5.39 -11.74
C ALA A 70 4.47 5.90 -12.04
N PHE A 71 4.25 6.46 -13.23
CA PHE A 71 2.93 6.88 -13.67
C PHE A 71 1.95 5.70 -13.84
N SER A 72 2.38 4.59 -14.44
CA SER A 72 1.52 3.39 -14.56
C SER A 72 1.16 2.82 -13.19
N MET A 73 2.06 2.91 -12.21
CA MET A 73 1.81 2.51 -10.83
C MET A 73 0.79 3.41 -10.12
N VAL A 74 0.83 4.72 -10.36
CA VAL A 74 -0.21 5.65 -9.86
C VAL A 74 -1.58 5.30 -10.45
N CYS A 75 -1.65 5.07 -11.76
CA CYS A 75 -2.90 4.63 -12.42
C CYS A 75 -3.41 3.31 -11.83
N ALA A 76 -2.53 2.33 -11.62
CA ALA A 76 -2.90 1.05 -11.01
C ALA A 76 -3.39 1.22 -9.56
N ALA A 77 -2.77 2.10 -8.78
CA ALA A 77 -3.22 2.41 -7.43
C ALA A 77 -4.61 3.04 -7.40
N VAL A 78 -4.91 3.97 -8.33
CA VAL A 78 -6.25 4.57 -8.46
C VAL A 78 -7.29 3.51 -8.85
N ILE A 79 -6.98 2.65 -9.82
CA ILE A 79 -7.86 1.54 -10.22
C ILE A 79 -8.11 0.61 -9.05
N LEU A 80 -7.08 0.28 -8.26
CA LEU A 80 -7.19 -0.57 -7.07
C LEU A 80 -8.10 0.08 -6.01
N GLY A 81 -7.96 1.38 -5.75
CA GLY A 81 -8.82 2.11 -4.80
C GLY A 81 -10.29 2.15 -5.24
N CYS A 82 -10.55 2.34 -6.52
CA CYS A 82 -11.91 2.45 -7.06
C CYS A 82 -12.58 1.08 -7.23
N THR A 83 -11.94 0.18 -7.98
CA THR A 83 -12.55 -1.09 -8.44
C THR A 83 -12.28 -2.26 -7.50
N LYS A 84 -11.26 -2.19 -6.64
CA LYS A 84 -10.84 -3.28 -5.73
C LYS A 84 -10.54 -4.59 -6.46
N HIS A 85 -10.20 -4.51 -7.74
CA HIS A 85 -9.94 -5.66 -8.58
C HIS A 85 -8.66 -6.39 -8.16
N CYS A 86 -8.73 -7.72 -8.08
CA CYS A 86 -7.61 -8.59 -7.72
C CYS A 86 -6.38 -8.41 -8.65
N LEU A 87 -6.58 -8.13 -9.94
CA LEU A 87 -5.49 -7.89 -10.88
C LEU A 87 -4.70 -6.61 -10.57
N ALA A 88 -5.37 -5.55 -10.13
CA ALA A 88 -4.70 -4.32 -9.73
C ALA A 88 -3.86 -4.53 -8.45
N ALA A 89 -4.33 -5.40 -7.54
CA ALA A 89 -3.57 -5.78 -6.34
C ALA A 89 -2.28 -6.54 -6.71
N TRP A 90 -2.36 -7.46 -7.68
CA TRP A 90 -1.17 -8.15 -8.21
C TRP A 90 -0.17 -7.18 -8.85
N TYR A 91 -0.64 -6.22 -9.64
CA TYR A 91 0.25 -5.23 -10.25
C TYR A 91 0.92 -4.35 -9.19
N CYS A 92 0.19 -3.91 -8.16
CA CYS A 92 0.75 -3.17 -7.03
C CYS A 92 1.69 -4.01 -6.15
N ALA A 93 1.60 -5.35 -6.18
CA ALA A 93 2.51 -6.23 -5.47
C ALA A 93 3.85 -6.46 -6.20
N LEU A 94 3.90 -6.15 -7.51
CA LEU A 94 5.15 -6.12 -8.26
C LEU A 94 6.01 -4.89 -7.92
N ALA A 95 5.44 -3.87 -7.27
CA ALA A 95 6.14 -2.64 -6.89
C ALA A 95 7.41 -2.86 -6.05
N PRO A 96 7.35 -3.57 -4.90
CA PRO A 96 8.54 -3.83 -4.09
C PRO A 96 9.58 -4.66 -4.86
N ILE A 97 9.15 -5.56 -5.75
CA ILE A 97 10.06 -6.36 -6.58
C ILE A 97 10.77 -5.45 -7.58
N ALA A 98 10.06 -4.54 -8.25
CA ALA A 98 10.66 -3.58 -9.17
C ALA A 98 11.69 -2.67 -8.47
N VAL A 99 11.42 -2.27 -7.22
CA VAL A 99 12.37 -1.53 -6.39
C VAL A 99 13.63 -2.35 -6.08
N LEU A 100 13.50 -3.64 -5.75
CA LEU A 100 14.65 -4.53 -5.56
C LEU A 100 15.48 -4.69 -6.83
N VAL A 101 14.81 -4.88 -7.98
CA VAL A 101 15.48 -4.97 -9.29
C VAL A 101 16.19 -3.66 -9.62
N TYR A 102 15.57 -2.51 -9.33
CA TYR A 102 16.20 -1.21 -9.51
C TYR A 102 17.49 -1.10 -8.70
N PHE A 103 17.45 -1.44 -7.40
CA PHE A 103 18.66 -1.43 -6.57
C PHE A 103 19.72 -2.43 -7.03
N TYR A 104 19.33 -3.59 -7.54
CA TYR A 104 20.25 -4.59 -8.09
C TYR A 104 20.97 -4.10 -9.35
N VAL A 105 20.26 -3.40 -10.25
CA VAL A 105 20.82 -2.92 -11.53
C VAL A 105 21.62 -1.62 -11.36
N PHE A 106 21.07 -0.66 -10.63
CA PHE A 106 21.62 0.69 -10.53
C PHE A 106 22.55 0.89 -9.33
N GLY A 107 22.61 -0.09 -8.42
CA GLY A 107 23.39 -0.03 -7.19
C GLY A 107 22.83 0.99 -6.19
N PHE A 108 23.42 0.98 -4.99
CA PHE A 108 23.12 1.98 -3.97
C PHE A 108 24.04 3.19 -4.12
N HIS A 109 23.57 4.35 -3.61
CA HIS A 109 24.38 5.56 -3.65
C HIS A 109 25.65 5.37 -2.79
N PRO A 110 26.85 5.70 -3.30
CA PRO A 110 28.11 5.48 -2.58
C PRO A 110 28.29 6.28 -1.29
N ASN A 111 27.36 7.18 -0.94
CA ASN A 111 27.41 8.03 0.26
C ASN A 111 26.51 7.53 1.40
N TRP A 112 25.81 6.41 1.21
CA TRP A 112 24.90 5.89 2.23
C TRP A 112 25.62 4.92 3.15
N GLY A 113 25.41 5.07 4.46
CA GLY A 113 26.01 4.17 5.45
C GLY A 113 25.41 2.76 5.34
N ALA A 114 26.09 1.74 5.86
CA ALA A 114 25.54 0.38 5.91
C ALA A 114 24.17 0.31 6.61
N VAL A 115 23.90 1.25 7.54
CA VAL A 115 22.63 1.39 8.23
C VAL A 115 21.49 1.75 7.28
N ASP A 116 21.68 2.70 6.36
CA ASP A 116 20.63 3.13 5.42
C ASP A 116 20.21 1.98 4.50
N HIS A 117 21.18 1.17 4.06
CA HIS A 117 20.93 -0.02 3.25
C HIS A 117 20.04 -1.04 3.98
N VAL A 118 20.35 -1.31 5.26
CA VAL A 118 19.56 -2.22 6.10
C VAL A 118 18.15 -1.68 6.31
N VAL A 119 18.00 -0.39 6.59
CA VAL A 119 16.69 0.25 6.79
C VAL A 119 15.83 0.14 5.53
N ILE A 120 16.39 0.44 4.35
CA ILE A 120 15.66 0.34 3.08
C ILE A 120 15.30 -1.12 2.78
N PHE A 121 16.23 -2.05 2.99
CA PHE A 121 15.97 -3.47 2.77
C PHE A 121 14.84 -3.99 3.68
N LEU A 122 14.87 -3.65 4.97
CA LEU A 122 13.81 -3.99 5.92
C LEU A 122 12.48 -3.35 5.51
N PHE A 123 12.49 -2.08 5.10
CA PHE A 123 11.30 -1.40 4.62
C PHE A 123 10.68 -2.09 3.40
N VAL A 124 11.50 -2.46 2.41
CA VAL A 124 11.05 -3.17 1.21
C VAL A 124 10.54 -4.58 1.55
N MET A 125 11.17 -5.28 2.49
CA MET A 125 10.67 -6.58 2.96
C MET A 125 9.32 -6.46 3.68
N LEU A 126 9.16 -5.47 4.56
CA LEU A 126 7.89 -5.19 5.23
C LEU A 126 6.81 -4.83 4.22
N TRP A 127 7.14 -4.00 3.23
CA TRP A 127 6.25 -3.64 2.14
C TRP A 127 5.84 -4.86 1.32
N LEU A 128 6.78 -5.73 0.94
CA LEU A 128 6.50 -6.97 0.23
C LEU A 128 5.55 -7.88 1.02
N ARG A 129 5.80 -8.04 2.34
CA ARG A 129 4.92 -8.81 3.23
C ARG A 129 3.51 -8.20 3.28
N TYR A 130 3.41 -6.88 3.27
CA TYR A 130 2.13 -6.18 3.26
C TYR A 130 1.41 -6.32 1.91
N SER A 131 2.11 -6.24 0.77
CA SER A 131 1.53 -6.47 -0.55
C SER A 131 0.91 -7.88 -0.65
N TRP A 132 1.53 -8.89 -0.04
CA TRP A 132 0.98 -10.24 0.00
C TRP A 132 -0.35 -10.31 0.76
N ARG A 133 -0.48 -9.56 1.84
CA ARG A 133 -1.72 -9.42 2.61
C ARG A 133 -2.82 -8.79 1.75
N VAL A 134 -2.51 -7.74 1.00
CA VAL A 134 -3.46 -7.06 0.10
C VAL A 134 -3.96 -8.01 -1.00
N ILE A 135 -3.09 -8.87 -1.57
CA ILE A 135 -3.52 -9.93 -2.50
C ILE A 135 -4.49 -10.90 -1.81
N GLY A 136 -4.21 -11.30 -0.58
CA GLY A 136 -5.08 -12.18 0.21
C GLY A 136 -6.47 -11.59 0.42
N ILE A 137 -6.54 -10.29 0.68
CA ILE A 137 -7.81 -9.55 0.80
C ILE A 137 -8.53 -9.51 -0.55
N GLY A 138 -7.83 -9.15 -1.64
CA GLY A 138 -8.42 -9.04 -2.98
C GLY A 138 -8.98 -10.36 -3.52
N LYS A 139 -8.36 -11.51 -3.18
CA LYS A 139 -8.87 -12.84 -3.58
C LYS A 139 -10.16 -13.24 -2.89
N ARG A 140 -10.35 -12.80 -1.63
CA ARG A 140 -11.51 -13.20 -0.81
C ARG A 140 -12.56 -12.09 -0.70
N PHE A 141 -12.33 -10.96 -1.38
CA PHE A 141 -13.16 -9.76 -1.24
C PHE A 141 -14.63 -9.99 -1.65
N GLU A 142 -14.87 -10.84 -2.65
CA GLU A 142 -16.24 -11.20 -3.09
C GLU A 142 -16.95 -12.15 -2.12
N GLU A 143 -16.21 -12.90 -1.30
CA GLU A 143 -16.74 -13.87 -0.34
C GLU A 143 -16.91 -13.29 1.07
N MET A 144 -16.40 -12.09 1.33
CA MET A 144 -16.45 -11.48 2.66
C MET A 144 -17.87 -11.04 3.02
N PRO A 145 -18.33 -11.33 4.26
CA PRO A 145 -19.63 -10.90 4.72
C PRO A 145 -19.72 -9.36 4.72
N GLU A 146 -20.91 -8.84 4.39
CA GLU A 146 -21.17 -7.40 4.47
C GLU A 146 -21.33 -6.96 5.92
N ALA A 147 -20.78 -5.78 6.24
CA ALA A 147 -20.88 -5.17 7.56
C ALA A 147 -22.30 -4.65 7.81
N GLY A 148 -23.22 -5.54 8.16
CA GLY A 148 -24.49 -5.20 8.78
C GLY A 148 -25.73 -5.77 8.10
N ASN A 149 -26.18 -6.94 8.57
CA ASN A 149 -27.60 -7.25 8.66
C ASN A 149 -27.96 -7.88 10.03
N GLY A 150 -27.37 -7.36 11.10
CA GLY A 150 -27.42 -7.96 12.45
C GLY A 150 -27.72 -6.99 13.60
N LYS A 151 -28.31 -5.82 13.33
CA LYS A 151 -28.83 -4.93 14.39
C LYS A 151 -30.12 -4.23 13.95
N GLN A 152 -31.22 -4.97 13.87
CA GLN A 152 -32.59 -4.44 13.95
C GLN A 152 -33.62 -5.58 14.07
N SER A 153 -33.57 -6.36 15.16
CA SER A 153 -34.69 -7.22 15.57
C SER A 153 -34.49 -7.71 17.01
N ASN A 154 -34.47 -6.81 17.98
CA ASN A 154 -35.10 -7.09 19.27
C ASN A 154 -35.20 -5.78 20.04
N ASP A 155 -36.42 -5.27 20.13
CA ASP A 155 -36.99 -4.53 21.26
C ASP A 155 -38.37 -4.09 20.77
N ARG A 156 -39.28 -5.06 20.75
CA ARG A 156 -40.73 -4.84 20.84
C ARG A 156 -41.12 -5.01 22.30
#